data_AF-A0A382LVS5-F1
#
_entry.id   AF-A0A382LVS5-F1
#
_cell.length_a   1.000
_cell.length_b   1.000
_cell.length_c   1.000
_cell.angle_alpha   90.00
_cell.angle_beta   90.00
_cell.angle_gamma   90.00
#
_symmetry.space_group_name_H-M   'P 1'
#
loop_
_entity.id
_entity.type
_entity.pdbx_description
1 polymer ?
#
loop_
_entity_poly.entity_id
_entity_poly.type
_entity_poly.pdbx_seq_one_letter_code
_entity_poly.pdbx_strand_id
1 'polypeptide(L)'
;VAANLIAGLILIAGLLAIPNIKQEVFPEFSSNWVLVRVPYPGAAPTEVEESICAKIEEVVRGLQGVEQIVSTAGENVGVVSIELLPHTDVGKLIDEVKQKVDAIETFPEEAE
;
A
#
# COMPACT_ATOMS: atom_id res chain seq x y z
N VAL A 1 40.01 9.79 -37.72
CA VAL A 1 39.52 8.43 -38.07
C VAL A 1 39.04 7.65 -36.85
N ALA A 2 39.81 7.57 -35.75
CA ALA A 2 39.37 6.89 -34.52
C ALA A 2 38.03 7.40 -33.97
N ALA A 3 37.79 8.72 -33.98
CA ALA A 3 36.52 9.31 -33.55
C ALA A 3 35.30 8.80 -34.34
N ASN A 4 35.44 8.63 -35.67
CA ASN A 4 34.34 8.12 -36.50
C ASN A 4 34.07 6.62 -36.27
N LEU A 5 35.12 5.85 -35.98
CA LEU A 5 34.98 4.44 -35.60
C LEU A 5 34.25 4.30 -34.25
N ILE A 6 34.62 5.13 -33.27
CA ILE A 6 33.97 5.17 -31.96
C ILE A 6 32.50 5.59 -32.10
N ALA A 7 32.22 6.63 -32.90
CA ALA A 7 30.85 7.07 -33.18
C ALA A 7 30.01 5.96 -33.83
N GLY A 8 30.57 5.26 -34.83
CA GLY A 8 29.88 4.13 -35.48
C GLY A 8 29.58 2.98 -34.51
N LEU A 9 30.52 2.66 -33.63
CA LEU A 9 30.34 1.61 -32.63
C LEU A 9 29.23 1.96 -31.62
N ILE A 10 29.19 3.21 -31.15
CA ILE A 10 28.13 3.69 -30.25
C ILE A 10 26.76 3.62 -30.93
N LEU A 11 26.67 4.01 -32.22
CA LEU A 11 25.41 3.93 -32.97
C LEU A 11 24.92 2.49 -33.10
N ILE A 12 25.81 1.56 -33.46
CA ILE A 12 25.46 0.14 -33.60
C ILE A 12 25.02 -0.44 -32.24
N ALA A 13 25.75 -0.16 -31.17
CA ALA A 13 25.40 -0.60 -29.83
C ALA A 13 24.04 -0.05 -29.37
N GLY A 14 23.76 1.23 -29.65
CA GLY A 14 22.47 1.85 -29.37
C GLY A 14 21.32 1.19 -30.14
N LEU A 15 21.49 0.94 -31.44
CA LEU A 15 20.50 0.26 -32.28
C LEU A 15 20.18 -1.15 -31.80
N LEU A 16 21.18 -1.90 -31.32
CA LEU A 16 20.99 -3.23 -30.75
C LEU A 16 20.31 -3.19 -29.37
N ALA A 17 20.43 -2.08 -28.64
CA ALA A 17 19.81 -1.91 -27.33
C ALA A 17 18.30 -1.56 -27.41
N ILE A 18 17.84 -0.90 -28.48
CA ILE A 18 16.43 -0.50 -28.68
C ILE A 18 15.42 -1.63 -28.38
N PRO A 19 15.54 -2.84 -28.96
CA PRO A 19 14.57 -3.92 -28.69
C PRO A 19 14.62 -4.48 -27.27
N ASN A 20 15.67 -4.19 -26.50
CA ASN A 20 15.82 -4.63 -25.10
C ASN A 20 15.29 -3.60 -24.10
N ILE A 21 14.90 -2.40 -24.55
CA ILE A 21 14.29 -1.39 -23.68
C ILE A 21 12.90 -1.88 -23.31
N LYS A 22 12.70 -2.21 -22.03
CA LYS A 22 11.37 -2.47 -21.48
C LYS A 22 10.54 -1.20 -21.57
N GLN A 23 9.49 -1.23 -22.38
CA GLN A 23 8.49 -0.17 -22.45
C GLN A 23 7.36 -0.51 -21.49
N GLU A 24 7.28 0.22 -20.38
CA GLU A 24 6.18 0.09 -19.42
C GLU A 24 5.20 1.24 -19.65
N VAL A 25 3.94 0.91 -19.96
CA VAL A 25 2.86 1.90 -20.20
C VAL A 25 2.55 2.69 -18.92
N PHE A 26 2.71 2.03 -17.78
CA PHE A 26 2.74 2.62 -16.45
C PHE A 26 4.04 2.13 -15.80
N PRO A 27 4.95 3.02 -15.37
CA PRO A 27 6.08 2.57 -14.58
C PRO A 27 5.55 1.84 -13.33
N GLU A 28 6.26 0.84 -12.84
CA GLU A 28 5.90 0.15 -11.59
C GLU A 28 5.94 1.15 -10.41
N PHE A 29 4.82 1.82 -10.16
CA PHE A 29 4.59 2.48 -8.88
C PHE A 29 4.37 1.36 -7.87
N SER A 30 5.31 1.16 -6.94
CA SER A 30 5.05 0.34 -5.77
C SER A 30 3.87 0.99 -5.04
N SER A 31 2.70 0.37 -5.13
CA SER A 31 1.52 0.83 -4.40
C SER A 31 1.80 0.59 -2.92
N ASN A 32 2.28 1.62 -2.25
CA ASN A 32 2.66 1.60 -0.84
C ASN A 32 1.43 1.73 0.05
N TRP A 33 0.33 1.04 -0.27
CA TRP A 33 -0.95 1.21 0.40
C TRP A 33 -1.47 -0.14 0.88
N VAL A 34 -1.83 -0.21 2.16
CA VAL A 34 -2.54 -1.35 2.75
C VAL A 34 -3.97 -0.89 3.05
N LEU A 35 -4.94 -1.61 2.51
CA LEU A 35 -6.36 -1.33 2.72
C LEU A 35 -6.95 -2.38 3.66
N VAL A 36 -7.46 -1.93 4.79
CA VAL A 36 -8.23 -2.74 5.74
C VAL A 36 -9.69 -2.34 5.62
N ARG A 37 -10.57 -3.31 5.37
CA ARG A 37 -12.00 -3.07 5.23
C ARG A 37 -12.74 -4.02 6.15
N VAL A 38 -13.54 -3.45 7.05
CA VAL A 38 -14.29 -4.20 8.05
C VAL A 38 -15.77 -3.86 7.89
N PRO A 39 -16.61 -4.74 7.31
CA PRO A 39 -18.05 -4.64 7.40
C PRO A 39 -18.52 -4.64 8.86
N TYR A 40 -19.51 -3.79 9.17
CA TYR A 40 -20.22 -3.80 10.43
C TYR A 40 -21.70 -3.48 10.19
N PRO A 41 -22.49 -4.46 9.71
CA PRO A 41 -23.87 -4.25 9.26
C PRO A 41 -24.77 -3.73 10.38
N GLY A 42 -25.64 -2.77 10.06
CA GLY A 42 -26.57 -2.15 11.01
C GLY A 42 -25.99 -1.00 11.83
N ALA A 43 -24.69 -0.74 11.74
CA ALA A 43 -24.03 0.33 12.50
C ALA A 43 -24.12 1.69 11.80
N ALA A 44 -24.37 2.73 12.61
CA ALA A 44 -24.28 4.12 12.16
C ALA A 44 -22.80 4.51 11.93
N PRO A 45 -22.51 5.46 11.04
CA PRO A 45 -21.13 5.90 10.76
C PRO A 45 -20.35 6.31 12.02
N THR A 46 -21.00 6.97 12.98
CA THR A 46 -20.38 7.37 14.25
C THR A 46 -19.95 6.16 15.08
N GLU A 47 -20.74 5.09 15.08
CA GLU A 47 -20.44 3.88 15.83
C GLU A 47 -19.30 3.08 15.18
N VAL A 48 -19.28 3.03 13.84
CA VAL A 48 -18.18 2.44 13.05
C VAL A 48 -16.87 3.19 13.32
N GLU A 49 -16.92 4.51 13.40
CA GLU A 49 -15.74 5.33 13.69
C GLU A 49 -15.13 4.97 15.06
N GLU A 50 -15.92 5.00 16.12
CA GLU A 50 -15.44 4.74 17.48
C GLU A 50 -15.09 3.27 17.72
N SER A 51 -15.88 2.35 17.17
CA SER A 51 -15.75 0.91 17.47
C SER A 51 -14.75 0.21 16.56
N ILE A 52 -14.51 0.71 15.35
CA ILE A 52 -13.69 0.07 14.34
C ILE A 52 -12.53 0.96 13.90
N CYS A 53 -12.80 2.11 13.26
CA CYS A 53 -11.76 2.95 12.67
C CYS A 53 -10.73 3.40 13.73
N ALA A 54 -11.19 3.95 14.85
CA ALA A 54 -10.34 4.45 15.92
C ALA A 54 -9.45 3.35 16.52
N LYS A 55 -9.99 2.14 16.71
CA LYS A 55 -9.23 1.00 17.26
C LYS A 55 -8.16 0.51 16.28
N ILE A 56 -8.51 0.42 14.99
CA ILE A 56 -7.56 0.03 13.95
C ILE A 56 -6.44 1.07 13.86
N GLU A 57 -6.78 2.35 13.87
CA GLU A 57 -5.78 3.42 13.87
C GLU A 57 -4.82 3.32 15.05
N GLU A 58 -5.32 3.07 16.26
CA GLU A 58 -4.50 3.00 17.47
C GLU A 58 -3.47 1.87 17.39
N VAL A 59 -3.87 0.68 16.93
CA VAL A 59 -2.96 -0.48 16.83
C VAL A 59 -1.97 -0.36 15.68
N VAL A 60 -2.37 0.27 14.57
CA VAL A 60 -1.54 0.43 13.36
C VAL A 60 -0.55 1.58 13.50
N ARG A 61 -0.89 2.65 14.25
CA ARG A 61 -0.03 3.82 14.45
C ARG A 61 1.33 3.47 15.08
N GLY A 62 1.43 2.33 15.77
CA GLY A 62 2.67 1.83 16.36
C GLY A 62 3.58 1.04 15.42
N LEU A 63 3.17 0.76 14.18
CA LEU A 63 3.94 -0.04 13.23
C LEU A 63 5.05 0.80 12.57
N GLN A 64 6.23 0.21 12.43
CA GLN A 64 7.34 0.84 11.71
C GLN A 64 7.09 0.76 10.20
N GLY A 65 7.26 1.88 9.49
CA GLY A 65 7.05 1.91 8.04
C GLY A 65 5.72 2.53 7.61
N VAL A 66 4.89 2.97 8.54
CA VAL A 66 3.66 3.73 8.25
C VAL A 66 3.99 5.21 8.07
N GLU A 67 3.62 5.78 6.92
CA GLU A 67 3.76 7.20 6.60
C GLU A 67 2.50 7.98 6.97
N GLN A 68 1.33 7.50 6.52
CA GLN A 68 0.04 8.14 6.74
C GLN A 68 -1.06 7.11 6.96
N ILE A 69 -2.05 7.44 7.80
CA ILE A 69 -3.24 6.63 8.01
C ILE A 69 -4.46 7.50 7.71
N VAL A 70 -5.38 6.99 6.89
CA VAL A 70 -6.65 7.63 6.53
C VAL A 70 -7.76 6.62 6.77
N SER A 71 -8.61 6.90 7.75
CA SER A 71 -9.82 6.12 8.00
C SER A 71 -11.05 6.80 7.40
N THR A 72 -12.07 6.02 7.09
CA THR A 72 -13.36 6.48 6.60
C THR A 72 -14.43 5.54 7.15
N ALA A 73 -15.24 6.05 8.07
CA ALA A 73 -16.42 5.37 8.56
C ALA A 73 -17.61 5.68 7.65
N GLY A 74 -18.14 4.63 7.00
CA GLY A 74 -19.39 4.66 6.26
C GLY A 74 -20.49 3.93 7.00
N GLU A 75 -21.72 4.07 6.53
CA GLU A 75 -22.82 3.24 7.01
C GLU A 75 -22.50 1.77 6.72
N ASN A 76 -22.58 0.92 7.74
CA ASN A 76 -22.30 -0.51 7.65
C ASN A 76 -20.85 -0.93 7.35
N VAL A 77 -19.89 0.00 7.25
CA VAL A 77 -18.50 -0.36 6.86
C VAL A 77 -17.46 0.65 7.32
N GLY A 78 -16.37 0.15 7.92
CA GLY A 78 -15.16 0.92 8.16
C GLY A 78 -14.10 0.62 7.11
N VAL A 79 -13.43 1.66 6.59
CA VAL A 79 -12.32 1.53 5.65
C VAL A 79 -11.12 2.28 6.22
N VAL A 80 -9.99 1.59 6.38
CA VAL A 80 -8.73 2.18 6.84
C VAL A 80 -7.67 1.97 5.77
N SER A 81 -7.12 3.07 5.28
CA SER A 81 -6.06 3.11 4.28
C SER A 81 -4.76 3.52 4.96
N ILE A 82 -3.73 2.71 4.80
CA ILE A 82 -2.43 2.87 5.45
C ILE A 82 -1.38 3.05 4.37
N GLU A 83 -0.80 4.24 4.27
CA GLU A 83 0.28 4.56 3.37
C GLU A 83 1.63 4.23 4.01
N LEU A 84 2.52 3.64 3.22
CA LEU A 84 3.80 3.10 3.66
C LEU A 84 4.96 3.93 3.15
N LEU A 85 6.00 4.03 3.99
CA LEU A 85 7.25 4.66 3.59
C LEU A 85 7.88 3.93 2.40
N PRO A 86 8.52 4.66 1.47
CA PRO A 86 9.23 4.05 0.36
C PRO A 86 10.31 3.08 0.85
N HIS A 87 10.51 1.98 0.11
CA HIS A 87 11.43 0.88 0.45
C HIS A 87 11.04 0.03 1.67
N THR A 88 9.80 0.14 2.16
CA THR A 88 9.24 -0.80 3.15
C THR A 88 8.87 -2.12 2.48
N ASP A 89 9.12 -3.24 3.16
CA ASP A 89 8.64 -4.55 2.73
C ASP A 89 7.11 -4.64 2.94
N VAL A 90 6.38 -4.46 1.85
CA VAL A 90 4.90 -4.47 1.85
C VAL A 90 4.36 -5.80 2.35
N GLY A 91 5.00 -6.93 2.01
CA GLY A 91 4.53 -8.26 2.43
C GLY A 91 4.62 -8.43 3.95
N LYS A 92 5.79 -8.08 4.52
CA LYS A 92 5.98 -8.12 5.98
C LYS A 92 4.99 -7.23 6.71
N LEU A 93 4.74 -6.03 6.17
CA LEU A 93 3.86 -5.07 6.83
C LEU A 93 2.37 -5.47 6.74
N ILE A 94 1.93 -6.08 5.63
CA ILE A 94 0.58 -6.66 5.54
C ILE A 94 0.37 -7.69 6.64
N ASP A 95 1.36 -8.58 6.85
CA ASP A 95 1.29 -9.59 7.90
C ASP A 95 1.26 -8.96 9.30
N GLU A 96 2.06 -7.92 9.55
CA GLU A 96 2.05 -7.18 10.83
C GLU A 96 0.72 -6.44 11.07
N VAL A 97 0.20 -5.73 10.07
CA VAL A 97 -1.10 -5.04 10.14
C VAL A 97 -2.20 -6.06 10.43
N LYS A 98 -2.22 -7.18 9.72
CA LYS A 98 -3.19 -8.26 9.95
C LYS A 98 -3.10 -8.79 11.39
N GLN A 99 -1.90 -9.11 11.87
CA GLN A 99 -1.71 -9.58 13.25
C GLN A 99 -2.19 -8.56 14.30
N LYS A 100 -1.97 -7.26 14.06
CA LYS A 100 -2.42 -6.20 14.97
C LYS A 100 -3.93 -6.02 14.96
N VAL A 101 -4.55 -6.09 13.79
CA VAL A 101 -6.00 -5.98 13.63
C VAL A 101 -6.68 -7.20 14.23
N ASP A 102 -6.21 -8.41 13.94
CA ASP A 102 -6.75 -9.67 14.48
C ASP A 102 -6.60 -9.76 16.02
N ALA A 103 -5.64 -9.04 16.61
CA ALA A 103 -5.45 -8.98 18.05
C ALA A 103 -6.43 -8.03 18.78
N ILE A 104 -7.27 -7.27 18.06
CA ILE A 104 -8.30 -6.43 18.66
C ILE A 104 -9.43 -7.32 19.18
N GLU A 105 -9.37 -7.69 20.46
CA GLU A 105 -10.40 -8.50 21.14
C GLU A 105 -11.75 -7.78 21.30
N THR A 106 -11.82 -6.48 20.96
CA THR A 106 -12.98 -5.61 21.19
C THR A 106 -13.75 -5.27 19.91
N PHE A 107 -13.56 -6.01 18.82
CA PHE A 107 -14.49 -5.89 17.69
C PHE A 107 -15.86 -6.45 18.09
N PRO A 108 -16.96 -5.79 17.69
CA PRO A 108 -18.30 -6.38 17.83
C PRO A 108 -18.36 -7.74 17.14
N GLU A 109 -19.10 -8.71 17.68
CA GLU A 109 -19.24 -10.06 17.09
C GLU A 109 -19.81 -10.05 15.65
N GLU A 110 -20.41 -8.93 15.25
CA GLU A 110 -21.02 -8.71 13.93
C GLU A 110 -20.04 -8.09 12.90
N ALA A 111 -18.79 -7.82 13.29
CA ALA A 111 -17.75 -7.31 12.40
C ALA A 111 -16.85 -8.47 11.90
N GLU A 112 -16.80 -8.67 10.57
CA GLU A 112 -15.94 -9.67 9.89
C GLU A 112 -14.86 -9.02 9.03
#